data_AF-A0A8E0IHB6-F1
#
_entry.id   AF-A0A8E0IHB6-F1
#
_cell.length_a   1.000
_cell.length_b   1.000
_cell.length_c   1.000
_cell.angle_alpha   90.00
_cell.angle_beta   90.00
_cell.angle_gamma   90.00
#
_symmetry.space_group_name_H-M   'P 1'
#
loop_
_entity.id
_entity.type
_entity.pdbx_description
1 polymer ?
#
loop_
_entity_poly.entity_id
_entity_poly.type
_entity_poly.pdbx_seq_one_letter_code
_entity_poly.pdbx_strand_id
1 'polypeptide(L)'
;VTQDDRRKIAGVFLNRIDAGMPLQSDISVMYALNTHKTHLTNKDTSVDSPYNLYVHTGYGPGPFDSPSEQSITAVLSPDARDKDYLYFVANLKTGEVLYATTREQHDANTAKFASDNAAADK
;
A
#
# COMPACT_ATOMS: atom_id res chain seq x y z
N VAL A 1 7.78 -6.74 -8.42
CA VAL A 1 8.10 -5.42 -7.84
C VAL A 1 9.55 -5.10 -8.12
N THR A 2 9.79 -4.16 -9.01
CA THR A 2 11.12 -3.65 -9.38
C THR A 2 11.58 -2.55 -8.41
N GLN A 3 12.83 -2.08 -8.53
CA GLN A 3 13.29 -0.95 -7.73
C GLN A 3 12.52 0.33 -8.05
N ASP A 4 12.17 0.56 -9.31
CA ASP A 4 11.39 1.73 -9.73
C ASP A 4 9.97 1.70 -9.13
N ASP A 5 9.36 0.52 -9.03
CA ASP A 5 8.08 0.36 -8.33
C ASP A 5 8.21 0.74 -6.85
N ARG A 6 9.28 0.31 -6.17
CA ARG A 6 9.52 0.65 -4.75
C ARG A 6 9.62 2.17 -4.57
N ARG A 7 10.37 2.86 -5.45
CA ARG A 7 10.57 4.31 -5.37
C ARG A 7 9.27 5.08 -5.59
N LYS A 8 8.42 4.66 -6.53
CA LYS A 8 7.10 5.27 -6.76
C LYS A 8 6.11 4.97 -5.64
N ILE A 9 6.06 3.73 -5.15
CA ILE A 9 5.20 3.34 -4.01
C ILE A 9 5.61 4.10 -2.74
N ALA A 10 6.91 4.26 -2.48
CA ALA A 10 7.40 5.12 -1.40
C ALA A 10 6.90 6.56 -1.56
N GLY A 11 6.92 7.08 -2.80
CA GLY A 11 6.35 8.39 -3.13
C GLY A 11 4.88 8.52 -2.73
N VAL A 12 4.06 7.51 -3.04
CA VAL A 12 2.62 7.49 -2.67
C VAL A 12 2.43 7.51 -1.15
N PHE A 13 3.15 6.67 -0.41
CA PHE A 13 3.01 6.62 1.04
C PHE A 13 3.43 7.93 1.69
N LEU A 14 4.53 8.54 1.25
CA LEU A 14 4.93 9.85 1.73
C LEU A 14 3.87 10.92 1.40
N ASN A 15 3.25 10.87 0.21
CA ASN A 15 2.22 11.84 -0.18
C ASN A 15 1.00 11.74 0.75
N ARG A 16 0.60 10.51 1.08
CA ARG A 16 -0.47 10.27 2.05
C ARG A 16 -0.14 10.83 3.43
N ILE A 17 1.09 10.64 3.90
CA ILE A 17 1.53 11.14 5.21
C ILE A 17 1.43 12.67 5.26
N ASP A 18 1.95 13.35 4.23
CA ASP A 18 1.89 14.81 4.15
C ASP A 18 0.45 15.32 4.09
N ALA A 19 -0.44 14.56 3.46
CA ALA A 19 -1.87 14.87 3.37
C ALA A 19 -2.68 14.47 4.62
N GLY A 20 -2.06 13.88 5.65
CA GLY A 20 -2.76 13.39 6.84
C GLY A 20 -3.71 12.21 6.54
N MET A 21 -3.45 11.44 5.49
CA MET A 21 -4.23 10.28 5.09
C MET A 21 -3.68 8.99 5.72
N PRO A 22 -4.54 8.05 6.15
CA PRO A 22 -4.09 6.71 6.57
C PRO A 22 -3.38 5.97 5.42
N LEU A 23 -2.33 5.22 5.75
CA LEU A 23 -1.57 4.48 4.73
C LEU A 23 -2.34 3.31 4.13
N GLN A 24 -3.31 2.75 4.87
CA GLN A 24 -4.15 1.62 4.47
C GLN A 24 -3.32 0.44 3.94
N SER A 25 -2.30 0.06 4.70
CA SER A 25 -1.42 -1.07 4.37
C SER A 25 -1.86 -2.34 5.09
N ASP A 26 -2.10 -3.41 4.33
CA ASP A 26 -2.47 -4.72 4.85
C ASP A 26 -1.43 -5.30 5.81
N ILE A 27 -0.15 -5.02 5.59
CA ILE A 27 0.95 -5.46 6.47
C ILE A 27 0.75 -4.93 7.90
N SER A 28 0.26 -3.70 8.05
CA SER A 28 0.02 -3.10 9.36
C SER A 28 -1.10 -3.82 10.14
N VAL A 29 -2.14 -4.27 9.44
CA VAL A 29 -3.26 -5.03 10.00
C VAL A 29 -2.85 -6.47 10.30
N MET A 30 -2.10 -7.10 9.40
CA MET A 30 -1.55 -8.45 9.62
C MET A 30 -0.63 -8.50 10.84
N TYR A 31 0.21 -7.47 11.02
CA TYR A 31 1.03 -7.30 12.21
C TYR A 31 0.17 -7.14 13.47
N ALA A 32 -0.84 -6.26 13.43
CA ALA A 32 -1.76 -6.06 14.55
C ALA A 32 -2.53 -7.33 14.97
N LEU A 33 -2.86 -8.19 14.00
CA LEU A 33 -3.55 -9.46 14.23
C LEU A 33 -2.59 -10.63 14.53
N ASN A 34 -1.28 -10.41 14.47
CA ASN A 34 -0.25 -11.45 14.56
C ASN A 34 -0.55 -12.66 13.64
N THR A 35 -0.84 -12.38 12.37
CA THR A 35 -1.25 -13.38 11.39
C THR A 35 -0.65 -13.11 10.01
N HIS A 36 -0.58 -14.14 9.17
CA HIS A 36 -0.22 -14.01 7.78
C HIS A 36 -1.38 -14.52 6.91
N LYS A 37 -1.96 -13.62 6.12
CA LYS A 37 -3.10 -13.90 5.24
C LYS A 37 -2.80 -13.40 3.84
N THR A 38 -3.38 -14.03 2.83
CA THR A 38 -3.36 -13.48 1.47
C THR A 38 -4.35 -12.32 1.34
N HIS A 39 -5.48 -12.40 2.06
CA HIS A 39 -6.57 -11.42 2.01
C HIS A 39 -7.03 -11.03 3.40
N LEU A 40 -7.34 -9.74 3.56
CA LEU A 40 -7.97 -9.21 4.76
C LEU A 40 -9.45 -9.00 4.50
N THR A 41 -10.28 -9.44 5.44
CA THR A 41 -11.71 -9.12 5.44
C THR A 41 -11.94 -7.70 5.98
N ASN A 42 -13.12 -7.14 5.72
CA ASN A 42 -13.53 -5.87 6.34
C ASN A 42 -13.49 -5.91 7.88
N LYS A 43 -13.70 -7.10 8.47
CA LYS A 43 -13.56 -7.29 9.92
C LYS A 43 -12.10 -7.19 10.35
N ASP A 44 -11.18 -7.75 9.57
CA ASP A 44 -9.75 -7.68 9.86
C ASP A 44 -9.23 -6.24 9.80
N THR A 45 -9.60 -5.48 8.77
CA THR A 45 -9.17 -4.07 8.60
C THR A 45 -9.76 -3.13 9.65
N SER A 46 -10.74 -3.59 10.44
CA SER A 46 -11.36 -2.86 11.55
C SER A 46 -10.78 -3.25 12.92
N VAL A 47 -9.66 -3.97 12.98
CA VAL A 47 -9.04 -4.37 14.25
C VAL A 47 -8.68 -3.15 15.11
N ASP A 48 -9.00 -3.21 16.40
CA ASP A 48 -8.62 -2.20 17.38
C ASP A 48 -7.15 -2.41 17.81
N SER A 49 -6.26 -1.62 17.21
CA SER A 49 -4.83 -1.66 17.50
C SER A 49 -4.17 -0.37 17.06
N PRO A 50 -3.20 0.18 17.83
CA PRO A 50 -2.47 1.38 17.42
C PRO A 50 -1.62 1.15 16.15
N TYR A 51 -1.37 -0.11 15.77
CA TYR A 51 -0.69 -0.47 14.51
C TYR A 51 -1.63 -0.50 13.30
N ASN A 52 -2.95 -0.34 13.45
CA ASN A 52 -3.89 -0.38 12.34
C ASN A 52 -3.84 0.92 11.50
N LEU A 53 -3.05 0.92 10.41
CA LEU A 53 -2.92 2.07 9.51
C LEU A 53 -4.07 2.21 8.50
N TYR A 54 -5.15 1.42 8.63
CA TYR A 54 -6.43 1.75 8.00
C TYR A 54 -7.18 2.85 8.75
N VAL A 55 -6.98 2.94 10.07
CA VAL A 55 -7.70 3.86 10.96
C VAL A 55 -6.78 5.00 11.42
N HIS A 56 -5.54 4.69 11.77
CA HIS A 56 -4.58 5.68 12.27
C HIS A 56 -3.68 6.21 11.15
N THR A 57 -3.38 7.51 11.21
CA THR A 57 -2.48 8.21 10.28
C THR A 57 -1.02 8.12 10.73
N GLY A 58 -0.10 8.36 9.81
CA GLY A 58 1.34 8.38 10.09
C GLY A 58 1.99 6.98 10.01
N TYR A 59 3.05 6.77 10.79
CA TYR A 59 3.93 5.59 10.68
C TYR A 59 3.55 4.42 11.60
N GLY A 60 2.60 4.63 12.51
CA GLY A 60 2.32 3.69 13.60
C GLY A 60 3.36 3.78 14.74
N PRO A 61 3.24 2.93 15.78
CA PRO A 61 4.06 3.02 16.99
C PRO A 61 5.51 2.53 16.81
N GLY A 62 5.80 1.77 15.75
CA GLY A 62 7.09 1.11 15.58
C GLY A 62 7.19 0.32 14.27
N PRO A 63 8.33 -0.37 14.04
CA PRO A 63 8.56 -1.14 12.83
C PRO A 63 7.66 -2.38 12.75
N PHE A 64 7.26 -2.75 11.53
CA PHE A 64 6.45 -3.93 11.24
C PHE A 64 7.29 -5.15 10.83
N ASP A 65 8.49 -4.91 10.27
CA ASP A 65 9.42 -5.93 9.78
C ASP A 65 10.84 -5.35 9.64
N SER A 66 11.79 -6.16 9.18
CA SER A 66 13.16 -5.77 8.81
C SER A 66 13.25 -5.45 7.32
N PRO A 67 13.40 -4.18 6.90
CA PRO A 67 13.42 -3.81 5.49
C PRO A 67 14.76 -4.16 4.82
N SER A 68 14.71 -4.42 3.51
CA SER A 68 15.91 -4.53 2.69
C SER A 68 16.54 -3.15 2.43
N GLU A 69 17.84 -3.12 2.10
CA GLU A 69 18.55 -1.89 1.69
C GLU A 69 17.86 -1.18 0.52
N GLN A 70 17.35 -1.94 -0.46
CA GLN A 70 16.57 -1.42 -1.58
C GLN A 70 15.30 -0.67 -1.15
N SER A 71 14.65 -1.13 -0.07
CA SER A 71 13.45 -0.48 0.47
C SER A 71 13.81 0.80 1.24
N ILE A 72 14.92 0.78 1.97
CA ILE A 72 15.44 1.96 2.67
C ILE A 72 15.81 3.05 1.65
N THR A 73 16.59 2.72 0.63
CA THR A 73 17.03 3.66 -0.40
C THR A 73 15.85 4.21 -1.22
N ALA A 74 14.79 3.42 -1.43
CA ALA A 74 13.59 3.89 -2.10
C ALA A 74 12.84 5.00 -1.32
N VAL A 75 12.86 4.95 0.02
CA VAL A 75 12.27 5.99 0.87
C VAL A 75 13.16 7.24 0.93
N LEU A 76 14.49 7.08 0.87
CA LEU A 76 15.43 8.21 0.86
C LEU A 76 15.40 8.99 -0.46
N SER A 77 15.10 8.32 -1.57
CA SER A 77 15.05 8.90 -2.92
C SER A 77 13.79 8.46 -3.67
N PRO A 78 12.58 8.86 -3.21
CA PRO A 78 11.33 8.46 -3.83
C PRO A 78 11.16 9.10 -5.21
N ASP A 79 10.43 8.44 -6.09
CA ASP A 79 10.10 8.94 -7.43
C ASP A 79 8.66 9.45 -7.51
N ALA A 80 8.40 10.31 -8.51
CA ALA A 80 7.06 10.77 -8.89
C ALA A 80 6.26 11.46 -7.76
N ARG A 81 6.94 11.98 -6.73
CA ARG A 81 6.32 12.79 -5.66
C ARG A 81 5.58 14.01 -6.22
N ASP A 82 6.14 14.63 -7.26
CA ASP A 82 5.57 15.76 -8.01
C ASP A 82 4.28 15.43 -8.78
N LYS A 83 3.90 14.16 -8.85
CA LYS A 83 2.65 13.71 -9.51
C LYS A 83 1.47 13.61 -8.54
N ASP A 84 1.69 13.86 -7.25
CA ASP A 84 0.65 13.83 -6.21
C ASP A 84 -0.15 12.52 -6.19
N TYR A 85 0.49 11.40 -6.54
CA TYR A 85 -0.15 10.10 -6.46
C TYR A 85 -0.48 9.76 -5.00
N LEU A 86 -1.72 9.38 -4.76
CA LEU A 86 -2.26 8.99 -3.46
C LEU A 86 -2.73 7.54 -3.45
N TYR A 87 -2.76 6.87 -4.59
CA TYR A 87 -3.27 5.51 -4.73
C TYR A 87 -2.40 4.72 -5.69
N PHE A 88 -2.31 3.42 -5.47
CA PHE A 88 -1.75 2.48 -6.43
C PHE A 88 -2.48 1.14 -6.35
N VAL A 89 -2.49 0.38 -7.44
CA VAL A 89 -2.99 -1.00 -7.50
C VAL A 89 -2.11 -1.81 -8.43
N ALA A 90 -1.76 -3.02 -8.01
CA ALA A 90 -0.97 -3.96 -8.79
C ALA A 90 -1.86 -5.00 -9.45
N ASN A 91 -1.51 -5.37 -10.68
CA ASN A 91 -2.00 -6.58 -11.32
C ASN A 91 -1.19 -7.77 -10.78
N LEU A 92 -1.84 -8.70 -10.10
CA LEU A 92 -1.19 -9.84 -9.45
C LEU A 92 -0.64 -10.87 -10.44
N LYS A 93 -1.10 -10.85 -11.70
CA LYS A 93 -0.67 -11.76 -12.75
C LYS A 93 0.52 -11.22 -13.55
N THR A 94 0.50 -9.93 -13.90
CA THR A 94 1.54 -9.31 -14.75
C THR A 94 2.58 -8.53 -13.98
N GLY A 95 2.26 -8.11 -12.74
CA GLY A 95 3.10 -7.22 -11.94
C GLY A 95 3.02 -5.74 -12.34
N GLU A 96 2.17 -5.37 -13.32
CA GLU A 96 1.92 -3.97 -13.68
C GLU A 96 1.31 -3.20 -12.49
N VAL A 97 1.84 -2.01 -12.19
CA VAL A 97 1.30 -1.13 -11.14
C VAL A 97 0.75 0.14 -11.76
N LEU A 98 -0.52 0.44 -11.47
CA LEU A 98 -1.16 1.69 -11.86
C LEU A 98 -1.26 2.63 -10.67
N TYR A 99 -0.97 3.91 -10.90
CA TYR A 99 -0.96 4.97 -9.89
C TYR A 99 -2.08 5.97 -10.18
N ALA A 100 -2.66 6.56 -9.14
CA ALA A 100 -3.76 7.51 -9.25
C ALA A 100 -3.69 8.61 -8.19
N THR A 101 -4.21 9.79 -8.53
CA THR A 101 -4.31 10.95 -7.61
C THR A 101 -5.67 11.01 -6.93
N THR A 102 -6.71 10.45 -7.56
CA THR A 102 -8.09 10.48 -7.08
C THR A 102 -8.64 9.08 -6.79
N ARG A 103 -9.67 9.02 -5.95
CA ARG A 103 -10.33 7.76 -5.60
C ARG A 103 -11.00 7.13 -6.83
N GLU A 104 -11.63 7.95 -7.65
CA GLU A 104 -12.36 7.50 -8.85
C GLU A 104 -11.42 6.84 -9.87
N GLN A 105 -10.23 7.41 -10.07
CA GLN A 105 -9.19 6.81 -10.92
C GLN A 105 -8.69 5.49 -10.34
N HIS A 106 -8.52 5.42 -9.01
CA HIS A 106 -8.10 4.18 -8.35
C HIS A 106 -9.16 3.08 -8.47
N ASP A 107 -10.44 3.42 -8.32
CA ASP A 107 -11.55 2.47 -8.50
C ASP A 107 -11.62 1.95 -9.95
N ALA A 108 -11.42 2.83 -10.94
CA ALA A 108 -11.33 2.43 -12.35
C ALA A 108 -10.12 1.52 -12.63
N ASN A 109 -8.95 1.83 -12.06
CA ASN A 109 -7.75 0.99 -12.18
C ASN A 109 -7.95 -0.38 -11.52
N THR A 110 -8.63 -0.43 -10.38
CA THR A 110 -8.96 -1.68 -9.67
C THR A 110 -9.91 -2.54 -10.48
N ALA A 111 -10.95 -1.94 -11.08
CA ALA A 111 -11.86 -2.64 -11.98
C ALA A 111 -11.13 -3.22 -13.21
N LYS A 112 -10.12 -2.52 -13.74
CA LYS A 112 -9.29 -3.01 -14.85
C LYS A 112 -8.52 -4.29 -14.49
N PHE A 113 -8.07 -4.43 -13.25
CA PHE A 113 -7.31 -5.59 -12.77
C PHE A 113 -8.17 -6.64 -12.06
N ALA A 114 -9.48 -6.41 -11.89
CA ALA A 114 -10.35 -7.27 -11.09
C ALA A 114 -10.36 -8.73 -11.57
N SER A 115 -10.42 -8.98 -12.88
CA SER A 115 -10.44 -10.35 -13.41
C SER A 115 -9.12 -11.10 -13.19
N ASP A 116 -7.99 -10.42 -13.35
CA ASP A 116 -6.67 -11.00 -13.13
C ASP A 116 -6.42 -11.25 -11.63
N ASN A 117 -6.83 -10.30 -10.78
CA ASN A 117 -6.64 -10.39 -9.34
C ASN A 117 -7.58 -11.42 -8.69
N ALA A 118 -8.81 -11.61 -9.20
CA ALA A 118 -9.71 -12.66 -8.73
C ALA A 118 -9.25 -14.08 -9.11
N ALA A 119 -8.48 -14.23 -10.19
CA ALA A 119 -7.95 -15.52 -10.64
C ALA A 119 -6.69 -15.96 -9.89
N ALA A 120 -5.95 -15.02 -9.29
CA ALA A 120 -4.79 -15.29 -8.43
C ALA A 120 -5.17 -15.85 -7.04
N ASP A 121 -6.48 -15.88 -6.73
CA ASP A 121 -7.05 -16.33 -5.45
C ASP A 121 -7.39 -17.82 -5.38
N LYS A 122 -6.99 -18.59 -6.40
CA LYS A 122 -7.13 -20.05 -6.47
C LYS A 122 -5.78 -20.73 -6.46
#